data_AF-A0A3M8KW36-F1
#
_entry.id   AF-A0A3M8KW36-F1
#
_cell.length_a   1.000
_cell.length_b   1.000
_cell.length_c   1.000
_cell.angle_alpha   90.00
_cell.angle_beta   90.00
_cell.angle_gamma   90.00
#
_symmetry.space_group_name_H-M   'P 1'
#
loop_
_entity.id
_entity.type
_entity.pdbx_description
1 polymer ?
#
loop_
_entity_poly.entity_id
_entity_poly.type
_entity_poly.pdbx_seq_one_letter_code
_entity_poly.pdbx_strand_id
1 'polypeptide(L)'
;MGSVTPSKAPSGRIRHPLLGNCRRADASRSRYGVNVESIITADDIAVLGLGPMGMPMARNLITAFGRITVWNRTAAVADRLADTATVAPDVAAAARPIVLTVLPDLPQVESLLDELRSGWASAGIDDPILVVHGTVSPPRVAELAAHLASDGIRVVDAPVSGGPIGAAAGTLSVMVGGDADAVRRLGPVFAALGATVRHLGPSGSGALAKLCNQVVVAATVAAVAEATVLAEAGGLPLEPLFELLSGGLAGSEVLRQKGERYRTRDFAGGGSALNQLKELRFTMETADARQLSLPVAAATTTLFERMVADGAGSLDHTGVLGTVEQMCGERMSDEP
;
A
#
# COMPACT_ATOMS: atom_id res chain seq x y z
N MET A 1 -12.44 62.03 -52.43
CA MET A 1 -13.62 61.27 -51.95
C MET A 1 -13.34 59.82 -52.33
N GLY A 2 -12.95 58.88 -51.49
CA GLY A 2 -13.18 58.62 -50.08
C GLY A 2 -13.13 57.09 -49.99
N SER A 3 -11.94 56.55 -49.78
CA SER A 3 -11.65 55.11 -49.76
C SER A 3 -12.17 54.48 -48.46
N VAL A 4 -12.89 53.37 -48.61
CA VAL A 4 -13.50 52.62 -47.50
C VAL A 4 -12.46 51.72 -46.86
N THR A 5 -12.21 51.96 -45.57
CA THR A 5 -11.38 51.16 -44.67
C THR A 5 -12.18 49.98 -44.10
N PRO A 6 -11.57 48.80 -43.92
CA PRO A 6 -12.16 47.73 -43.12
C PRO A 6 -11.78 47.86 -41.63
N SER A 7 -12.80 47.68 -40.79
CA SER A 7 -12.76 47.71 -39.33
C SER A 7 -11.87 46.61 -38.72
N LYS A 8 -11.02 47.00 -37.77
CA LYS A 8 -10.18 46.11 -36.96
C LYS A 8 -10.97 45.56 -35.76
N ALA A 9 -11.00 44.24 -35.60
CA ALA A 9 -11.37 43.58 -34.34
C ALA A 9 -10.18 43.61 -33.36
N PRO A 10 -10.40 43.77 -32.04
CA PRO A 10 -9.32 43.92 -31.08
C PRO A 10 -8.76 42.56 -30.62
N SER A 11 -7.42 42.45 -30.67
CA SER A 11 -6.63 41.37 -30.10
C SER A 11 -6.58 41.48 -28.57
N GLY A 12 -7.28 40.60 -27.86
CA GLY A 12 -7.17 40.45 -26.41
C GLY A 12 -5.89 39.72 -26.01
N ARG A 13 -4.82 40.47 -25.73
CA ARG A 13 -3.65 39.96 -24.98
C ARG A 13 -3.96 40.00 -23.49
N ILE A 14 -4.17 38.84 -22.86
CA ILE A 14 -4.18 38.73 -21.40
C ILE A 14 -2.73 38.81 -20.92
N ARG A 15 -2.37 39.95 -20.33
CA ARG A 15 -1.10 40.17 -19.63
C ARG A 15 -1.20 39.54 -18.23
N HIS A 16 -0.43 38.50 -17.96
CA HIS A 16 -0.18 38.03 -16.60
C HIS A 16 0.98 38.86 -16.00
N PRO A 17 0.79 39.59 -14.89
CA PRO A 17 1.89 40.28 -14.23
C PRO A 17 2.69 39.33 -13.34
N LEU A 18 4.00 39.58 -13.37
CA LEU A 18 5.09 38.88 -12.72
C LEU A 18 5.03 38.93 -11.18
N LEU A 19 5.61 37.88 -10.59
CA LEU A 19 6.55 37.88 -9.45
C LEU A 19 6.25 38.87 -8.31
N GLY A 20 5.85 38.32 -7.16
CA GLY A 20 5.74 39.06 -5.91
C GLY A 20 5.79 38.16 -4.68
N ASN A 21 6.98 38.06 -4.09
CA ASN A 21 7.28 37.80 -2.68
C ASN A 21 6.87 36.46 -2.05
N CYS A 22 7.89 35.60 -1.92
CA CYS A 22 8.02 34.55 -0.93
C CYS A 22 7.86 35.14 0.49
N ARG A 23 6.66 35.02 1.07
CA ARG A 23 6.42 35.25 2.50
C ARG A 23 6.37 33.89 3.20
N ARG A 24 7.19 33.75 4.24
CA ARG A 24 7.19 32.60 5.17
C ARG A 24 5.77 32.29 5.61
N ALA A 25 5.33 31.05 5.36
CA ALA A 25 4.07 30.55 5.89
C ALA A 25 4.19 30.42 7.42
N ASP A 26 3.40 31.24 8.11
CA ASP A 26 3.19 31.18 9.54
C ASP A 26 2.45 29.87 9.88
N ALA A 27 3.14 28.99 10.60
CA ALA A 27 2.62 27.73 11.09
C ALA A 27 1.85 27.96 12.40
N SER A 28 0.62 28.45 12.32
CA SER A 28 -0.35 28.28 13.42
C SER A 28 -1.77 28.57 12.94
N ARG A 29 -2.53 27.50 12.67
CA ARG A 29 -3.99 27.39 12.91
C ARG A 29 -4.48 26.01 12.46
N SER A 30 -4.58 25.12 13.43
CA SER A 30 -5.22 23.82 13.32
C SER A 30 -6.65 23.96 12.80
N ARG A 31 -6.99 23.23 11.73
CA ARG A 31 -8.37 23.07 11.22
C ARG A 31 -9.17 22.00 11.97
N TYR A 32 -8.60 21.45 13.04
CA TYR A 32 -9.28 20.53 13.94
C TYR A 32 -9.24 21.16 15.35
N GLY A 33 -10.40 21.44 15.92
CA GLY A 33 -10.52 21.85 17.32
C GLY A 33 -9.96 20.72 18.19
N VAL A 34 -8.81 20.96 18.81
CA VAL A 34 -8.15 19.98 19.67
C VAL A 34 -8.80 20.09 21.05
N ASN A 35 -9.78 19.22 21.33
CA ASN A 35 -9.96 18.77 22.70
C ASN A 35 -8.78 17.85 23.03
N VAL A 36 -8.18 18.05 24.21
CA VAL A 36 -7.01 17.34 24.68
C VAL A 36 -7.39 15.90 25.02
N GLU A 37 -7.59 15.08 24.00
CA GLU A 37 -7.73 13.64 24.14
C GLU A 37 -6.34 13.01 24.30
N SER A 38 -6.27 11.99 25.15
CA SER A 38 -5.06 11.27 25.59
C SER A 38 -3.93 11.21 24.55
N ILE A 39 -2.75 11.67 24.94
CA ILE A 39 -1.51 11.57 24.16
C ILE A 39 -1.16 10.08 24.03
N ILE A 40 -1.11 9.56 22.80
CA ILE A 40 -0.58 8.22 22.52
C ILE A 40 0.91 8.18 22.92
N THR A 41 1.27 7.17 23.69
CA THR A 41 2.64 6.89 24.15
C THR A 41 3.19 5.61 23.52
N ALA A 42 4.50 5.35 23.69
CA ALA A 42 5.10 4.10 23.22
C ALA A 42 4.44 2.84 23.81
N ASP A 43 4.02 2.90 25.08
CA ASP A 43 3.41 1.77 25.79
C ASP A 43 2.02 1.43 25.25
N ASP A 44 1.42 2.33 24.46
CA ASP A 44 0.11 2.09 23.83
C ASP A 44 0.20 1.26 22.55
N ILE A 45 1.39 1.10 21.96
CA ILE A 45 1.56 0.61 20.59
C ILE A 45 2.24 -0.76 20.58
N ALA A 46 1.65 -1.70 19.84
CA ALA A 46 2.27 -2.95 19.44
C ALA A 46 2.29 -3.13 17.93
N VAL A 47 3.37 -3.70 17.39
CA VAL A 47 3.46 -4.16 16.00
C VAL A 47 3.66 -5.68 15.95
N LEU A 48 2.69 -6.39 15.36
CA LEU A 48 2.67 -7.84 15.21
C LEU A 48 2.92 -8.18 13.74
N GLY A 49 4.06 -8.83 13.47
CA GLY A 49 4.51 -9.15 12.12
C GLY A 49 5.61 -8.20 11.66
N LEU A 50 6.84 -8.71 11.57
CA LEU A 50 8.06 -7.93 11.27
C LEU A 50 8.71 -8.38 9.95
N GLY A 51 7.86 -8.63 8.95
CA GLY A 51 8.30 -8.93 7.59
C GLY A 51 8.87 -7.71 6.84
N PRO A 52 8.97 -7.77 5.49
CA PRO A 52 9.54 -6.69 4.67
C PRO A 52 8.87 -5.32 4.86
N MET A 53 7.58 -5.29 5.20
CA MET A 53 6.84 -4.07 5.51
C MET A 53 6.84 -3.75 7.01
N GLY A 54 6.60 -4.73 7.87
CA GLY A 54 6.43 -4.51 9.31
C GLY A 54 7.69 -4.04 10.03
N MET A 55 8.87 -4.55 9.63
CA MET A 55 10.15 -4.15 10.21
C MET A 55 10.44 -2.64 10.05
N PRO A 56 10.42 -2.05 8.84
CA PRO A 56 10.60 -0.61 8.69
C PRO A 56 9.47 0.22 9.32
N MET A 57 8.22 -0.25 9.26
CA MET A 57 7.09 0.44 9.92
C MET A 57 7.29 0.53 11.45
N ALA A 58 7.72 -0.56 12.08
CA ALA A 58 8.02 -0.57 13.52
C ALA A 58 9.15 0.41 13.85
N ARG A 59 10.20 0.52 13.02
CA ARG A 59 11.29 1.50 13.23
C ARG A 59 10.82 2.94 13.17
N ASN A 60 9.90 3.27 12.27
CA ASN A 60 9.34 4.62 12.20
C ASN A 60 8.53 4.95 13.46
N LEU A 61 7.73 3.99 13.93
CA LEU A 61 6.97 4.15 15.17
C LEU A 61 7.91 4.25 16.38
N ILE A 62 9.01 3.50 16.41
CA ILE A 62 10.03 3.64 17.45
C ILE A 62 10.64 5.04 17.45
N THR A 63 10.92 5.58 16.26
CA THR A 63 11.46 6.94 16.10
C THR A 63 10.48 8.01 16.58
N ALA A 64 9.18 7.81 16.34
CA ALA A 64 8.14 8.78 16.68
C ALA A 64 7.70 8.72 18.15
N PHE A 65 7.62 7.52 18.73
CA PHE A 65 7.01 7.31 20.05
C PHE A 65 7.99 6.80 21.11
N GLY A 66 9.12 6.21 20.73
CA GLY A 66 10.06 5.56 21.63
C GLY A 66 9.91 4.04 21.64
N ARG A 67 10.04 3.42 22.80
CA ARG A 67 10.20 1.96 22.92
C ARG A 67 8.86 1.20 22.86
N ILE A 68 8.29 1.06 21.66
CA ILE A 68 7.03 0.33 21.44
C ILE A 68 7.16 -1.19 21.68
N THR A 69 6.03 -1.89 21.79
CA THR A 69 6.02 -3.37 21.83
C THR A 69 6.07 -3.96 20.41
N VAL A 70 6.82 -5.05 20.22
CA VAL A 70 6.87 -5.78 18.96
C VAL A 70 6.76 -7.27 19.18
N TRP A 71 6.17 -7.97 18.21
CA TRP A 71 6.13 -9.43 18.20
C TRP A 71 6.22 -9.95 16.76
N ASN A 72 6.84 -11.12 16.62
CA ASN A 72 6.84 -11.85 15.37
C ASN A 72 6.85 -13.36 15.65
N ARG A 73 6.09 -14.13 14.88
CA ARG A 73 6.00 -15.60 15.01
C ARG A 73 7.37 -16.29 15.10
N THR A 74 8.32 -15.83 14.30
CA THR A 74 9.73 -16.25 14.43
C THR A 74 10.44 -15.26 15.34
N ALA A 75 10.69 -15.66 16.59
CA ALA A 75 11.24 -14.80 17.66
C ALA A 75 12.53 -14.08 17.24
N ALA A 76 13.45 -14.79 16.59
CA ALA A 76 14.72 -14.21 16.09
C ALA A 76 14.55 -13.00 15.16
N VAL A 77 13.38 -12.82 14.53
CA VAL A 77 13.09 -11.62 13.73
C VAL A 77 12.76 -10.42 14.63
N ALA A 78 12.03 -10.62 15.72
CA ALA A 78 11.71 -9.57 16.69
C ALA A 78 12.92 -9.18 17.53
N ASP A 79 13.80 -10.13 17.85
CA ASP A 79 15.05 -9.88 18.58
C ASP A 79 15.96 -8.86 17.89
N ARG A 80 15.82 -8.68 16.57
CA ARG A 80 16.53 -7.63 15.80
C ARG A 80 16.17 -6.21 16.22
N LEU A 81 15.11 -6.02 17.00
CA LEU A 81 14.67 -4.75 17.57
C LEU A 81 14.81 -4.71 19.10
N ALA A 82 15.40 -5.72 19.76
CA ALA A 82 15.46 -5.80 21.23
C ALA A 82 16.17 -4.60 21.88
N ASP A 83 17.12 -3.96 21.20
CA ASP A 83 17.81 -2.78 21.72
C ASP A 83 16.91 -1.52 21.73
N THR A 84 15.90 -1.46 20.86
CA THR A 84 15.09 -0.24 20.63
C THR A 84 13.58 -0.43 20.83
N ALA A 85 13.12 -1.65 21.04
CA ALA A 85 11.73 -2.03 21.27
C ALA A 85 11.60 -3.04 22.43
N THR A 86 10.39 -3.16 22.96
CA THR A 86 10.03 -4.23 23.90
C THR A 86 9.57 -5.45 23.11
N VAL A 87 10.35 -6.53 23.12
CA VAL A 87 9.98 -7.78 22.44
C VAL A 87 9.04 -8.57 23.34
N ALA A 88 7.80 -8.78 22.90
CA ALA A 88 6.85 -9.62 23.61
C ALA A 88 7.20 -11.11 23.38
N PRO A 89 7.19 -11.96 24.43
CA PRO A 89 7.48 -13.39 24.31
C PRO A 89 6.39 -14.16 23.56
N ASP A 90 5.15 -13.70 23.64
CA ASP A 90 3.96 -14.28 23.02
C ASP A 90 2.98 -13.16 22.61
N VAL A 91 1.87 -13.55 22.00
CA VAL A 91 0.89 -12.60 21.46
C VAL A 91 0.11 -11.94 22.59
N ALA A 92 -0.20 -12.66 23.68
CA ALA A 92 -0.91 -12.12 24.82
C ALA A 92 -0.12 -11.00 25.50
N ALA A 93 1.20 -11.15 25.65
CA ALA A 93 2.10 -10.13 26.17
C ALA A 93 2.30 -8.94 25.22
N ALA A 94 1.90 -9.09 23.94
CA ALA A 94 1.90 -8.02 22.96
C ALA A 94 0.59 -7.21 22.94
N ALA A 95 -0.41 -7.57 23.73
CA ALA A 95 -1.69 -6.89 23.78
C ALA A 95 -1.55 -5.48 24.37
N ARG A 96 -1.72 -4.46 23.52
CA ARG A 96 -1.66 -3.04 23.86
C ARG A 96 -2.94 -2.32 23.41
N PRO A 97 -3.22 -1.09 23.88
CA PRO A 97 -4.35 -0.30 23.41
C PRO A 97 -4.45 -0.16 21.89
N ILE A 98 -3.31 -0.13 21.18
CA ILE A 98 -3.23 -0.06 19.72
C ILE A 98 -2.34 -1.20 19.22
N VAL A 99 -2.93 -2.18 18.53
CA VAL A 99 -2.20 -3.32 17.95
C VAL A 99 -2.23 -3.23 16.43
N LEU A 100 -1.07 -3.07 15.82
CA LEU A 100 -0.90 -3.04 14.37
C LEU A 100 -0.49 -4.44 13.90
N THR A 101 -1.31 -5.07 13.06
CA THR A 101 -0.96 -6.32 12.39
C THR A 101 -0.45 -6.05 10.99
N VAL A 102 0.78 -6.50 10.71
CA VAL A 102 1.40 -6.39 9.38
C VAL A 102 1.63 -7.80 8.84
N LEU A 103 0.52 -8.45 8.51
CA LEU A 103 0.43 -9.88 8.18
C LEU A 103 -0.12 -10.09 6.76
N PRO A 104 0.09 -11.29 6.16
CA PRO A 104 -0.29 -11.52 4.77
C PRO A 104 -1.80 -11.44 4.52
N ASP A 105 -2.64 -11.98 5.41
CA ASP A 105 -4.10 -12.04 5.25
C ASP A 105 -4.83 -12.23 6.60
N LEU A 106 -6.16 -12.20 6.60
CA LEU A 106 -7.01 -12.33 7.79
C LEU A 106 -6.82 -13.63 8.56
N PRO A 107 -6.63 -14.83 7.97
CA PRO A 107 -6.42 -16.04 8.76
C PRO A 107 -5.24 -15.94 9.75
N GLN A 108 -4.19 -15.18 9.39
CA GLN A 108 -3.08 -14.94 10.31
C GLN A 108 -3.41 -13.90 11.38
N VAL A 109 -4.30 -12.95 11.11
CA VAL A 109 -4.82 -12.01 12.12
C VAL A 109 -5.75 -12.75 13.08
N GLU A 110 -6.70 -13.51 12.53
CA GLU A 110 -7.69 -14.33 13.26
C GLU A 110 -7.00 -15.31 14.21
N SER A 111 -5.88 -15.93 13.80
CA SER A 111 -5.12 -16.85 14.66
C SER A 111 -4.50 -16.22 15.90
N LEU A 112 -4.44 -14.88 15.98
CA LEU A 112 -3.86 -14.14 17.11
C LEU A 112 -4.93 -13.66 18.09
N LEU A 113 -6.22 -13.73 17.71
CA LEU A 113 -7.30 -13.06 18.45
C LEU A 113 -7.50 -13.64 19.85
N ASP A 114 -7.42 -14.96 20.03
CA ASP A 114 -7.65 -15.58 21.34
C ASP A 114 -6.59 -15.12 22.35
N GLU A 115 -5.32 -15.11 21.95
CA GLU A 115 -4.22 -14.62 22.79
C GLU A 115 -4.32 -13.10 23.02
N LEU A 116 -4.64 -12.31 21.99
CA LEU A 116 -4.84 -10.86 22.13
C LEU A 116 -5.98 -10.53 23.10
N ARG A 117 -7.11 -11.24 23.02
CA ARG A 117 -8.25 -11.10 23.96
C ARG A 117 -7.83 -11.39 25.38
N SER A 118 -7.13 -12.50 25.60
CA SER A 118 -6.60 -12.86 26.92
C SER A 118 -5.63 -11.80 27.45
N GLY A 119 -4.78 -11.27 26.57
CA GLY A 119 -3.82 -10.21 26.91
C GLY A 119 -4.51 -8.90 27.28
N TRP A 120 -5.46 -8.42 26.47
CA TRP A 120 -6.24 -7.21 26.76
C TRP A 120 -7.02 -7.33 28.06
N ALA A 121 -7.69 -8.47 28.28
CA ALA A 121 -8.42 -8.73 29.53
C ALA A 121 -7.48 -8.72 30.75
N SER A 122 -6.32 -9.35 30.66
CA SER A 122 -5.33 -9.40 31.75
C SER A 122 -4.70 -8.04 32.05
N ALA A 123 -4.56 -7.20 31.02
CA ALA A 123 -4.01 -5.84 31.14
C ALA A 123 -5.06 -4.78 31.51
N GLY A 124 -6.35 -5.14 31.57
CA GLY A 124 -7.45 -4.20 31.83
C GLY A 124 -7.67 -3.19 30.70
N ILE A 125 -7.51 -3.62 29.44
CA ILE A 125 -7.70 -2.79 28.25
C ILE A 125 -9.09 -3.06 27.67
N ASP A 126 -10.03 -2.16 27.93
CA ASP A 126 -11.46 -2.35 27.61
C ASP A 126 -11.87 -1.90 26.19
N ASP A 127 -11.06 -1.06 25.53
CA ASP A 127 -11.36 -0.48 24.21
C ASP A 127 -10.12 -0.50 23.27
N PRO A 128 -9.58 -1.70 22.97
CA PRO A 128 -8.42 -1.83 22.10
C PRO A 128 -8.77 -1.55 20.63
N ILE A 129 -7.81 -1.01 19.90
CA ILE A 129 -7.88 -0.80 18.46
C ILE A 129 -6.94 -1.79 17.76
N LEU A 130 -7.52 -2.70 16.97
CA LEU A 130 -6.81 -3.61 16.08
C LEU A 130 -6.70 -2.99 14.69
N VAL A 131 -5.49 -2.64 14.27
CA VAL A 131 -5.20 -2.12 12.93
C VAL A 131 -4.73 -3.26 12.03
N VAL A 132 -5.39 -3.43 10.87
CA VAL A 132 -5.06 -4.46 9.87
C VAL A 132 -4.39 -3.80 8.68
N HIS A 133 -3.07 -3.95 8.54
CA HIS A 133 -2.30 -3.40 7.41
C HIS A 133 -2.16 -4.38 6.24
N GLY A 134 -2.45 -5.66 6.46
CA GLY A 134 -2.44 -6.66 5.38
C GLY A 134 -3.42 -6.31 4.27
N THR A 135 -3.09 -6.66 3.03
CA THR A 135 -4.09 -6.61 1.95
C THR A 135 -5.01 -7.82 2.12
N VAL A 136 -6.25 -7.55 2.50
CA VAL A 136 -7.27 -8.53 2.88
C VAL A 136 -8.53 -8.38 2.04
N SER A 137 -9.41 -9.38 2.09
CA SER A 137 -10.74 -9.29 1.48
C SER A 137 -11.59 -8.17 2.15
N PRO A 138 -12.12 -7.19 1.40
CA PRO A 138 -12.94 -6.11 1.95
C PRO A 138 -14.19 -6.57 2.74
N PRO A 139 -15.04 -7.48 2.23
CA PRO A 139 -16.18 -7.95 3.01
C PRO A 139 -15.75 -8.68 4.28
N ARG A 140 -14.70 -9.51 4.22
CA ARG A 140 -14.26 -10.28 5.39
C ARG A 140 -13.71 -9.41 6.52
N VAL A 141 -12.97 -8.34 6.20
CA VAL A 141 -12.47 -7.44 7.26
C VAL A 141 -13.58 -6.58 7.86
N ALA A 142 -14.61 -6.24 7.07
CA ALA A 142 -15.82 -5.60 7.59
C ALA A 142 -16.63 -6.54 8.51
N GLU A 143 -16.76 -7.81 8.14
CA GLU A 143 -17.38 -8.85 8.96
C GLU A 143 -16.60 -9.07 10.26
N LEU A 144 -15.26 -9.13 10.19
CA LEU A 144 -14.41 -9.21 11.37
C LEU A 144 -14.64 -8.00 12.29
N ALA A 145 -14.68 -6.79 11.75
CA ALA A 145 -14.96 -5.58 12.52
C ALA A 145 -16.31 -5.64 13.23
N ALA A 146 -17.36 -6.10 12.55
CA ALA A 146 -18.68 -6.25 13.14
C ALA A 146 -18.72 -7.32 14.23
N HIS A 147 -18.02 -8.44 14.02
CA HIS A 147 -17.93 -9.52 15.00
C HIS A 147 -17.19 -9.10 16.27
N LEU A 148 -16.06 -8.40 16.13
CA LEU A 148 -15.23 -7.98 17.26
C LEU A 148 -15.81 -6.80 18.05
N ALA A 149 -16.76 -6.06 17.47
CA ALA A 149 -17.40 -4.92 18.13
C ALA A 149 -18.19 -5.31 19.39
N SER A 150 -18.77 -6.53 19.45
CA SER A 150 -19.48 -7.00 20.66
C SER A 150 -18.56 -7.18 21.86
N ASP A 151 -17.25 -7.28 21.60
CA ASP A 151 -16.23 -7.54 22.59
C ASP A 151 -15.41 -6.29 22.93
N GLY A 152 -15.90 -5.12 22.49
CA GLY A 152 -15.24 -3.82 22.72
C GLY A 152 -14.03 -3.55 21.82
N ILE A 153 -13.70 -4.44 20.88
CA ILE A 153 -12.52 -4.30 20.02
C ILE A 153 -12.91 -3.53 18.76
N ARG A 154 -12.22 -2.43 18.49
CA ARG A 154 -12.39 -1.66 17.25
C ARG A 154 -11.41 -2.12 16.19
N VAL A 155 -11.91 -2.42 14.98
CA VAL A 155 -11.07 -2.84 13.86
C VAL A 155 -10.95 -1.73 12.81
N VAL A 156 -9.71 -1.40 12.46
CA VAL A 156 -9.38 -0.43 11.41
C VAL A 156 -8.54 -1.13 10.34
N ASP A 157 -9.07 -1.31 9.13
CA ASP A 157 -8.27 -1.75 7.99
C ASP A 157 -7.51 -0.55 7.41
N ALA A 158 -6.18 -0.62 7.43
CA ALA A 158 -5.30 0.45 6.99
C ALA A 158 -4.22 -0.03 6.02
N PRO A 159 -4.55 -0.77 4.94
CA PRO A 159 -3.54 -1.24 3.99
C PRO A 159 -2.74 -0.09 3.38
N VAL A 160 -1.51 -0.41 2.97
CA VAL A 160 -0.52 0.58 2.55
C VAL A 160 -0.02 0.37 1.12
N SER A 161 0.48 1.44 0.51
CA SER A 161 1.18 1.41 -0.78
C SER A 161 2.44 2.26 -0.75
N GLY A 162 3.45 1.89 -1.55
CA GLY A 162 4.80 2.49 -1.55
C GLY A 162 5.95 1.49 -1.37
N GLY A 163 5.62 0.23 -1.04
CA GLY A 163 6.59 -0.85 -0.88
C GLY A 163 7.56 -0.68 0.30
N PRO A 164 8.56 -1.57 0.44
CA PRO A 164 9.54 -1.48 1.53
C PRO A 164 10.33 -0.16 1.53
N ILE A 165 10.54 0.45 0.36
CA ILE A 165 11.21 1.75 0.23
C ILE A 165 10.36 2.85 0.88
N GLY A 166 9.08 2.94 0.53
CA GLY A 166 8.17 3.91 1.16
C GLY A 166 7.96 3.65 2.64
N ALA A 167 7.94 2.38 3.06
CA ALA A 167 7.85 2.00 4.47
C ALA A 167 9.09 2.48 5.25
N ALA A 168 10.29 2.24 4.75
CA ALA A 168 11.52 2.69 5.40
C ALA A 168 11.64 4.22 5.46
N ALA A 169 11.08 4.92 4.48
CA ALA A 169 11.09 6.38 4.42
C ALA A 169 9.95 7.05 5.22
N GLY A 170 8.97 6.29 5.72
CA GLY A 170 7.77 6.86 6.36
C GLY A 170 6.87 7.63 5.38
N THR A 171 6.90 7.28 4.10
CA THR A 171 6.20 7.99 3.02
C THR A 171 5.07 7.18 2.40
N LEU A 172 4.60 6.13 3.08
CA LEU A 172 3.50 5.29 2.60
C LEU A 172 2.24 6.10 2.29
N SER A 173 1.48 5.59 1.33
CA SER A 173 0.06 5.93 1.19
C SER A 173 -0.74 4.95 2.04
N VAL A 174 -1.47 5.45 3.04
CA VAL A 174 -2.27 4.67 3.98
C VAL A 174 -3.75 4.87 3.66
N MET A 175 -4.43 3.78 3.33
CA MET A 175 -5.84 3.74 2.92
C MET A 175 -6.66 3.22 4.09
N VAL A 176 -7.44 4.08 4.75
CA VAL A 176 -8.03 3.75 6.05
C VAL A 176 -9.54 3.55 5.94
N GLY A 177 -10.01 2.38 6.37
CA GLY A 177 -11.41 2.06 6.67
C GLY A 177 -11.59 1.83 8.17
N GLY A 178 -12.66 2.35 8.75
CA GLY A 178 -12.97 2.16 10.16
C GLY A 178 -13.89 3.22 10.75
N ASP A 179 -14.24 3.04 12.01
CA ASP A 179 -14.97 4.04 12.80
C ASP A 179 -14.20 5.37 12.86
N ALA A 180 -14.90 6.49 12.72
CA ALA A 180 -14.28 7.81 12.61
C ALA A 180 -13.53 8.22 13.89
N ASP A 181 -14.02 7.80 15.06
CA ASP A 181 -13.37 8.10 16.35
C ASP A 181 -12.07 7.29 16.50
N ALA A 182 -12.12 5.99 16.20
CA ALA A 182 -10.94 5.13 16.18
C ALA A 182 -9.88 5.65 15.21
N VAL A 183 -10.27 6.03 13.99
CA VAL A 183 -9.36 6.56 12.96
C VAL A 183 -8.75 7.88 13.38
N ARG A 184 -9.51 8.77 14.02
CA ARG A 184 -9.02 10.05 14.53
C ARG A 184 -7.96 9.84 15.63
N ARG A 185 -8.18 8.88 16.54
CA ARG A 185 -7.20 8.49 17.57
C ARG A 185 -5.90 7.99 16.94
N LEU A 186 -5.96 7.23 15.84
CA LEU A 186 -4.78 6.72 15.13
C LEU A 186 -4.02 7.77 14.30
N GLY A 187 -4.46 9.03 14.26
CA GLY A 187 -3.84 10.10 13.48
C GLY A 187 -2.31 10.21 13.65
N PRO A 188 -1.77 10.29 14.88
CA PRO A 188 -0.33 10.32 15.13
C PRO A 188 0.40 9.06 14.63
N VAL A 189 -0.20 7.89 14.79
CA VAL A 189 0.38 6.59 14.35
C VAL A 189 0.50 6.58 12.84
N PHE A 190 -0.57 6.96 12.11
CA PHE A 190 -0.53 7.01 10.65
C PHE A 190 0.41 8.10 10.11
N ALA A 191 0.53 9.24 10.80
CA ALA A 191 1.46 10.30 10.43
C ALA A 191 2.94 9.86 10.52
N ALA A 192 3.28 8.94 11.43
CA ALA A 192 4.62 8.36 11.51
C ALA A 192 4.91 7.35 10.38
N LEU A 193 3.87 6.79 9.76
CA LEU A 193 3.99 5.72 8.76
C LEU A 193 3.92 6.23 7.31
N GLY A 194 3.18 7.32 7.07
CA GLY A 194 2.81 7.72 5.72
C GLY A 194 2.77 9.21 5.46
N ALA A 195 3.10 9.57 4.22
CA ALA A 195 2.98 10.94 3.71
C ALA A 195 1.55 11.26 3.24
N THR A 196 0.78 10.24 2.87
CA THR A 196 -0.62 10.39 2.44
C THR A 196 -1.51 9.44 3.22
N VAL A 197 -2.35 9.98 4.10
CA VAL A 197 -3.32 9.21 4.90
C VAL A 197 -4.72 9.66 4.52
N ARG A 198 -5.61 8.73 4.20
CA ARG A 198 -7.01 9.03 3.87
C ARG A 198 -7.96 8.05 4.55
N HIS A 199 -8.92 8.60 5.30
CA HIS A 199 -10.10 7.87 5.77
C HIS A 199 -11.13 7.83 4.65
N LEU A 200 -11.53 6.62 4.25
CA LEU A 200 -12.33 6.37 3.04
C LEU A 200 -13.71 5.80 3.35
N GLY A 201 -14.03 5.60 4.62
CA GLY A 201 -15.33 5.07 5.05
C GLY A 201 -15.20 4.10 6.22
N PRO A 202 -16.25 3.29 6.47
CA PRO A 202 -16.24 2.27 7.53
C PRO A 202 -15.23 1.15 7.22
N SER A 203 -15.12 0.17 8.13
CA SER A 203 -14.23 -0.98 7.93
C SER A 203 -14.55 -1.69 6.61
N GLY A 204 -13.51 -2.10 5.88
CA GLY A 204 -13.57 -2.63 4.52
C GLY A 204 -13.31 -1.58 3.42
N SER A 205 -13.49 -0.28 3.69
CA SER A 205 -13.22 0.78 2.71
C SER A 205 -11.72 0.94 2.39
N GLY A 206 -10.84 0.73 3.36
CA GLY A 206 -9.39 0.76 3.15
C GLY A 206 -8.92 -0.42 2.29
N ALA A 207 -9.41 -1.63 2.59
CA ALA A 207 -9.19 -2.83 1.82
C ALA A 207 -9.69 -2.67 0.37
N LEU A 208 -10.90 -2.13 0.16
CA LEU A 208 -11.43 -1.87 -1.18
C LEU A 208 -10.55 -0.88 -1.96
N ALA A 209 -10.12 0.21 -1.31
CA ALA A 209 -9.22 1.17 -1.94
C ALA A 209 -7.86 0.54 -2.30
N LYS A 210 -7.37 -0.40 -1.48
CA LYS A 210 -6.16 -1.16 -1.80
C LYS A 210 -6.36 -2.06 -3.02
N LEU A 211 -7.52 -2.70 -3.19
CA LEU A 211 -7.80 -3.46 -4.41
C LEU A 211 -7.80 -2.56 -5.65
N CYS A 212 -8.40 -1.36 -5.57
CA CYS A 212 -8.31 -0.38 -6.65
C CYS A 212 -6.85 -0.02 -6.99
N ASN A 213 -6.01 0.16 -5.97
CA ASN A 213 -4.57 0.39 -6.16
C ASN A 213 -3.89 -0.81 -6.85
N GLN A 214 -4.22 -2.04 -6.46
CA GLN A 214 -3.61 -3.24 -7.01
C GLN A 214 -4.00 -3.53 -8.46
N VAL A 215 -5.19 -3.11 -8.92
CA VAL A 215 -5.52 -3.11 -10.36
C VAL A 215 -4.53 -2.26 -11.15
N VAL A 216 -4.28 -1.03 -10.69
CA VAL A 216 -3.36 -0.09 -11.36
C VAL A 216 -1.92 -0.59 -11.31
N VAL A 217 -1.49 -1.12 -10.16
CA VAL A 217 -0.14 -1.69 -9.99
C VAL A 217 0.07 -2.88 -10.92
N ALA A 218 -0.85 -3.85 -10.93
CA ALA A 218 -0.75 -5.03 -11.78
C ALA A 218 -0.71 -4.66 -13.27
N ALA A 219 -1.59 -3.74 -13.70
CA ALA A 219 -1.63 -3.25 -15.06
C ALA A 219 -0.32 -2.57 -15.47
N THR A 220 0.22 -1.72 -14.59
CA THR A 220 1.47 -1.01 -14.87
C THR A 220 2.66 -1.97 -14.94
N VAL A 221 2.73 -2.95 -14.03
CA VAL A 221 3.78 -3.96 -14.04
C VAL A 221 3.74 -4.76 -15.34
N ALA A 222 2.57 -5.25 -15.74
CA ALA A 222 2.41 -5.99 -17.00
C ALA A 222 2.73 -5.12 -18.23
N ALA A 223 2.27 -3.86 -18.25
CA ALA A 223 2.53 -2.95 -19.37
C ALA A 223 4.03 -2.62 -19.52
N VAL A 224 4.76 -2.45 -18.42
CA VAL A 224 6.23 -2.26 -18.47
C VAL A 224 6.92 -3.54 -18.97
N ALA A 225 6.43 -4.72 -18.59
CA ALA A 225 6.94 -5.98 -19.12
C ALA A 225 6.73 -6.10 -20.64
N GLU A 226 5.53 -5.83 -21.15
CA GLU A 226 5.25 -5.82 -22.60
C GLU A 226 6.10 -4.79 -23.35
N ALA A 227 6.24 -3.57 -22.81
CA ALA A 227 7.09 -2.54 -23.39
C ALA A 227 8.56 -2.96 -23.42
N THR A 228 9.02 -3.72 -22.43
CA THR A 228 10.38 -4.28 -22.36
C THR A 228 10.60 -5.27 -23.51
N VAL A 229 9.70 -6.24 -23.68
CA VAL A 229 9.77 -7.23 -24.77
C VAL A 229 9.75 -6.55 -26.13
N LEU A 230 8.85 -5.57 -26.33
CA LEU A 230 8.76 -4.81 -27.58
C LEU A 230 10.05 -4.02 -27.88
N ALA A 231 10.62 -3.38 -26.85
CA ALA A 231 11.86 -2.63 -26.98
C ALA A 231 13.03 -3.55 -27.36
N GLU A 232 13.18 -4.68 -26.69
CA GLU A 232 14.24 -5.65 -26.98
C GLU A 232 14.09 -6.24 -28.38
N ALA A 233 12.88 -6.63 -28.79
CA ALA A 233 12.60 -7.11 -30.15
C ALA A 233 12.89 -6.06 -31.22
N GLY A 234 12.66 -4.78 -30.91
CA GLY A 234 12.96 -3.64 -31.78
C GLY A 234 14.42 -3.15 -31.71
N GLY A 235 15.27 -3.75 -30.87
CA GLY A 235 16.67 -3.33 -30.68
C GLY A 235 16.85 -2.01 -29.93
N LEU A 236 15.85 -1.57 -29.15
CA LEU A 236 15.93 -0.37 -28.33
C LEU A 236 16.63 -0.65 -26.99
N PRO A 237 17.59 0.19 -26.57
CA PRO A 237 18.20 0.07 -25.25
C PRO A 237 17.23 0.47 -24.12
N LEU A 238 17.07 -0.41 -23.12
CA LEU A 238 16.08 -0.26 -22.05
C LEU A 238 16.31 0.94 -21.12
N GLU A 239 17.56 1.28 -20.80
CA GLU A 239 17.87 2.38 -19.87
C GLU A 239 17.43 3.75 -20.39
N PRO A 240 17.91 4.22 -21.56
CA PRO A 240 17.44 5.49 -22.11
C PRO A 240 15.94 5.46 -22.45
N LEU A 241 15.36 4.29 -22.75
CA LEU A 241 13.91 4.15 -22.91
C LEU A 241 13.17 4.38 -21.58
N PHE A 242 13.58 3.75 -20.49
CA PHE A 242 12.93 3.91 -19.19
C PHE A 242 13.12 5.31 -18.62
N GLU A 243 14.26 5.96 -18.87
CA GLU A 243 14.47 7.38 -18.57
C GLU A 243 13.47 8.26 -19.35
N LEU A 244 13.33 8.03 -20.66
CA LEU A 244 12.38 8.75 -21.51
C LEU A 244 10.93 8.57 -21.01
N LEU A 245 10.51 7.33 -20.74
CA LEU A 245 9.16 7.01 -20.28
C LEU A 245 8.86 7.66 -18.91
N SER A 246 9.85 7.68 -18.01
CA SER A 246 9.72 8.28 -16.68
C SER A 246 9.42 9.78 -16.72
N GLY A 247 9.83 10.48 -17.78
CA GLY A 247 9.56 11.92 -17.95
C GLY A 247 8.20 12.25 -18.58
N GLY A 248 7.45 11.26 -19.06
CA GLY A 248 6.20 11.45 -19.81
C GLY A 248 4.96 10.89 -19.12
N LEU A 249 3.86 10.76 -19.88
CA LEU A 249 2.60 10.18 -19.40
C LEU A 249 2.72 8.71 -18.95
N ALA A 250 3.76 8.00 -19.42
CA ALA A 250 4.08 6.64 -19.00
C ALA A 250 4.82 6.59 -17.65
N GLY A 251 5.21 7.75 -17.10
CA GLY A 251 5.89 7.85 -15.83
C GLY A 251 5.03 7.29 -14.70
N SER A 252 5.60 6.37 -13.92
CA SER A 252 4.92 5.74 -12.81
C SER A 252 5.88 5.39 -11.68
N GLU A 253 5.34 5.27 -10.48
CA GLU A 253 6.11 4.84 -9.32
C GLU A 253 6.63 3.40 -9.46
N VAL A 254 5.88 2.55 -10.18
CA VAL A 254 6.33 1.20 -10.55
C VAL A 254 7.59 1.28 -11.41
N LEU A 255 7.56 2.05 -12.51
CA LEU A 255 8.73 2.20 -13.38
C LEU A 255 9.94 2.76 -12.60
N ARG A 256 9.70 3.78 -11.77
CA ARG A 256 10.75 4.42 -10.96
C ARG A 256 11.39 3.46 -9.95
N GLN A 257 10.60 2.63 -9.27
CA GLN A 257 11.11 1.72 -8.24
C GLN A 257 11.61 0.38 -8.80
N LYS A 258 11.06 -0.07 -9.94
CA LYS A 258 11.22 -1.46 -10.42
C LYS A 258 11.79 -1.57 -11.83
N GLY A 259 11.96 -0.45 -12.56
CA GLY A 259 12.52 -0.44 -13.91
C GLY A 259 13.84 -1.20 -14.03
N GLU A 260 14.74 -1.03 -13.06
CA GLU A 260 16.04 -1.72 -13.07
C GLU A 260 15.92 -3.25 -13.01
N ARG A 261 14.85 -3.80 -12.42
CA ARG A 261 14.64 -5.26 -12.37
C ARG A 261 14.41 -5.85 -13.75
N TYR A 262 13.73 -5.14 -14.64
CA TYR A 262 13.55 -5.57 -16.03
C TYR A 262 14.87 -5.54 -16.80
N ARG A 263 15.75 -4.58 -16.51
CA ARG A 263 17.09 -4.49 -17.11
C ARG A 263 18.04 -5.58 -16.63
N THR A 264 18.10 -5.80 -15.33
CA THR A 264 19.05 -6.75 -14.72
C THR A 264 18.54 -8.18 -14.72
N ARG A 265 17.25 -8.38 -15.00
CA ARG A 265 16.54 -9.66 -14.85
C ARG A 265 16.59 -10.20 -13.41
N ASP A 266 16.84 -9.33 -12.42
CA ASP A 266 16.79 -9.69 -11.00
C ASP A 266 15.39 -9.48 -10.43
N PHE A 267 14.66 -10.59 -10.35
CA PHE A 267 13.31 -10.65 -9.79
C PHE A 267 13.29 -11.21 -8.37
N ALA A 268 14.43 -11.25 -7.67
CA ALA A 268 14.46 -11.73 -6.29
C ALA A 268 13.89 -10.71 -5.30
N GLY A 269 13.17 -11.20 -4.29
CA GLY A 269 12.60 -10.41 -3.20
C GLY A 269 11.41 -9.54 -3.61
N GLY A 270 11.15 -8.48 -2.85
CA GLY A 270 10.09 -7.51 -3.18
C GLY A 270 8.66 -8.02 -2.93
N GLY A 271 7.73 -7.58 -3.78
CA GLY A 271 6.31 -7.93 -3.70
C GLY A 271 6.04 -9.16 -4.56
N SER A 272 5.81 -10.32 -3.92
CA SER A 272 5.74 -11.58 -4.64
C SER A 272 4.56 -11.68 -5.61
N ALA A 273 4.75 -12.43 -6.70
CA ALA A 273 3.69 -12.77 -7.65
C ALA A 273 2.51 -13.51 -6.98
N LEU A 274 2.77 -14.37 -5.99
CA LEU A 274 1.73 -15.01 -5.18
C LEU A 274 0.83 -13.98 -4.47
N ASN A 275 1.44 -12.95 -3.87
CA ASN A 275 0.67 -11.90 -3.20
C ASN A 275 -0.10 -11.06 -4.22
N GLN A 276 0.52 -10.70 -5.34
CA GLN A 276 -0.14 -9.96 -6.42
C GLN A 276 -1.36 -10.74 -6.96
N LEU A 277 -1.21 -12.05 -7.17
CA LEU A 277 -2.30 -12.92 -7.63
C LEU A 277 -3.43 -13.00 -6.60
N LYS A 278 -3.10 -13.16 -5.31
CA LYS A 278 -4.09 -13.16 -4.23
C LYS A 278 -4.92 -11.87 -4.23
N GLU A 279 -4.28 -10.72 -4.39
CA GLU A 279 -4.95 -9.41 -4.42
C GLU A 279 -5.81 -9.22 -5.67
N LEU A 280 -5.36 -9.74 -6.82
CA LEU A 280 -6.16 -9.78 -8.04
C LEU A 280 -7.38 -10.70 -7.89
N ARG A 281 -7.26 -11.84 -7.20
CA ARG A 281 -8.41 -12.71 -6.88
C ARG A 281 -9.44 -12.02 -6.00
N PHE A 282 -9.02 -11.34 -4.93
CA PHE A 282 -9.93 -10.50 -4.14
C PHE A 282 -10.61 -9.42 -4.98
N THR A 283 -9.89 -8.85 -5.94
CA THR A 283 -10.45 -7.88 -6.88
C THR A 283 -11.53 -8.51 -7.76
N MET A 284 -11.27 -9.69 -8.33
CA MET A 284 -12.24 -10.40 -9.17
C MET A 284 -13.47 -10.83 -8.37
N GLU A 285 -13.29 -11.40 -7.16
CA GLU A 285 -14.40 -11.73 -6.25
C GLU A 285 -15.26 -10.49 -5.91
N THR A 286 -14.60 -9.35 -5.64
CA THR A 286 -15.27 -8.08 -5.34
C THR A 286 -16.07 -7.55 -6.54
N ALA A 287 -15.53 -7.74 -7.76
CA ALA A 287 -16.16 -7.34 -9.01
C ALA A 287 -17.37 -8.22 -9.33
N ASP A 288 -17.25 -9.53 -9.19
CA ASP A 288 -18.32 -10.50 -9.42
C ASP A 288 -19.49 -10.25 -8.48
N ALA A 289 -19.22 -10.04 -7.18
CA ALA A 289 -20.25 -9.69 -6.20
C ALA A 289 -20.98 -8.38 -6.51
N ARG A 290 -20.40 -7.51 -7.35
CA ARG A 290 -20.97 -6.23 -7.79
C ARG A 290 -21.41 -6.22 -9.25
N GLN A 291 -21.34 -7.37 -9.93
CA GLN A 291 -21.67 -7.51 -11.34
C GLN A 291 -20.87 -6.54 -12.25
N LEU A 292 -19.60 -6.32 -11.91
CA LEU A 292 -18.69 -5.44 -12.65
C LEU A 292 -17.78 -6.25 -13.59
N SER A 293 -17.58 -5.73 -14.80
CA SER A 293 -16.58 -6.25 -15.73
C SER A 293 -15.30 -5.42 -15.66
N LEU A 294 -14.21 -6.03 -15.22
CA LEU A 294 -12.90 -5.40 -15.08
C LEU A 294 -11.89 -6.02 -16.07
N PRO A 295 -11.90 -5.66 -17.36
CA PRO A 295 -11.13 -6.36 -18.40
C PRO A 295 -9.61 -6.34 -18.15
N VAL A 296 -9.07 -5.21 -17.67
CA VAL A 296 -7.63 -5.09 -17.35
C VAL A 296 -7.26 -5.98 -16.15
N ALA A 297 -8.10 -6.03 -15.13
CA ALA A 297 -7.87 -6.90 -13.97
C ALA A 297 -7.95 -8.38 -14.36
N ALA A 298 -8.91 -8.77 -15.20
CA ALA A 298 -9.03 -10.15 -15.70
C ALA A 298 -7.80 -10.58 -16.52
N ALA A 299 -7.31 -9.72 -17.43
CA ALA A 299 -6.14 -10.00 -18.23
C ALA A 299 -4.87 -10.16 -17.35
N THR A 300 -4.65 -9.22 -16.44
CA THR A 300 -3.51 -9.29 -15.51
C THR A 300 -3.61 -10.48 -14.54
N THR A 301 -4.81 -10.84 -14.10
CA THR A 301 -5.04 -12.06 -13.30
C THR A 301 -4.54 -13.29 -14.04
N THR A 302 -4.92 -13.43 -15.32
CA THR A 302 -4.48 -14.56 -16.17
C THR A 302 -2.95 -14.64 -16.28
N LEU A 303 -2.27 -13.50 -16.45
CA LEU A 303 -0.81 -13.46 -16.49
C LEU A 303 -0.17 -13.95 -15.19
N PHE A 304 -0.67 -13.48 -14.05
CA PHE A 304 -0.13 -13.88 -12.75
C PHE A 304 -0.51 -15.33 -12.38
N GLU A 305 -1.64 -15.84 -12.83
CA GLU A 305 -1.99 -17.26 -12.69
C GLU A 305 -1.00 -18.15 -13.43
N ARG A 306 -0.67 -17.78 -14.67
CA ARG A 306 0.35 -18.50 -15.46
C ARG A 306 1.72 -18.43 -14.80
N MET A 307 2.18 -17.24 -14.42
CA MET A 307 3.46 -17.06 -13.71
C MET A 307 3.56 -17.94 -12.44
N VAL A 308 2.49 -18.02 -11.66
CA VAL A 308 2.46 -18.85 -10.45
C VAL A 308 2.42 -20.34 -10.79
N ALA A 309 1.65 -20.75 -11.80
CA ALA A 309 1.58 -22.13 -12.27
C ALA A 309 2.94 -22.64 -12.77
N ASP A 310 3.74 -21.75 -13.37
CA ASP A 310 5.10 -22.04 -13.84
C ASP A 310 6.15 -22.07 -12.71
N GLY A 311 5.72 -21.97 -11.45
CA GLY A 311 6.60 -22.06 -10.27
C GLY A 311 7.31 -20.76 -9.90
N ALA A 312 7.04 -19.64 -10.59
CA ALA A 312 7.67 -18.36 -10.34
C ALA A 312 6.96 -17.51 -9.25
N GLY A 313 6.05 -18.10 -8.48
CA GLY A 313 5.20 -17.39 -7.52
C GLY A 313 5.94 -16.66 -6.39
N SER A 314 7.15 -17.09 -6.03
CA SER A 314 7.96 -16.45 -4.99
C SER A 314 8.78 -15.25 -5.48
N LEU A 315 8.91 -15.06 -6.80
CA LEU A 315 9.63 -13.92 -7.37
C LEU A 315 8.81 -12.63 -7.21
N ASP A 316 9.48 -11.48 -7.29
CA ASP A 316 8.83 -10.18 -7.41
C ASP A 316 7.85 -10.20 -8.60
N HIS A 317 6.73 -9.48 -8.49
CA HIS A 317 5.71 -9.44 -9.52
C HIS A 317 6.21 -8.92 -10.90
N THR A 318 7.38 -8.28 -10.98
CA THR A 318 8.01 -7.92 -12.26
C THR A 318 8.54 -9.11 -13.02
N GLY A 319 8.69 -10.28 -12.37
CA GLY A 319 9.01 -11.53 -13.02
C GLY A 319 7.94 -11.99 -14.03
N VAL A 320 6.77 -11.33 -14.07
CA VAL A 320 5.77 -11.51 -15.14
C VAL A 320 6.36 -11.25 -16.54
N LEU A 321 7.50 -10.55 -16.64
CA LEU A 321 8.27 -10.45 -17.88
C LEU A 321 8.53 -11.83 -18.52
N GLY A 322 8.96 -12.81 -17.72
CA GLY A 322 9.23 -14.16 -18.24
C GLY A 322 7.97 -14.83 -18.82
N THR A 323 6.81 -14.60 -18.20
CA THR A 323 5.53 -15.10 -18.72
C THR A 323 5.15 -14.41 -20.04
N VAL A 324 5.36 -13.10 -20.16
CA VAL A 324 5.12 -12.36 -21.42
C VAL A 324 6.05 -12.87 -22.54
N GLU A 325 7.33 -13.08 -22.24
CA GLU A 325 8.31 -13.60 -23.21
C GLU A 325 7.92 -14.99 -23.73
N GLN A 326 7.49 -15.88 -22.84
CA GLN A 326 7.00 -17.21 -23.23
C GLN A 326 5.79 -17.13 -24.16
N MET A 327 4.81 -16.28 -23.84
CA MET A 327 3.62 -16.08 -24.68
C MET A 327 3.96 -15.51 -26.07
N CYS A 328 4.95 -14.64 -26.17
CA CYS A 328 5.46 -14.16 -27.45
C CYS A 328 6.17 -15.27 -28.23
N GLY A 329 6.99 -16.08 -27.55
CA GLY A 329 7.69 -17.21 -28.15
C GLY A 329 6.74 -18.27 -28.71
N GLU A 330 5.65 -18.59 -28.00
CA GLU A 330 4.61 -19.53 -28.46
C GLU A 330 3.98 -19.08 -29.79
N ARG A 331 3.68 -17.79 -29.94
CA ARG A 331 3.14 -17.26 -31.20
C ARG A 331 4.13 -17.37 -32.36
N MET A 332 5.42 -17.16 -32.10
CA MET A 332 6.45 -17.27 -33.13
C MET A 332 6.70 -18.73 -33.54
N SER A 333 6.49 -19.70 -32.65
CA SER A 333 6.56 -21.13 -32.98
C SER A 333 5.31 -21.66 -33.68
N ASP A 334 4.17 -20.97 -33.53
CA ASP A 334 2.90 -21.30 -34.19
C ASP A 334 2.78 -20.68 -35.60
N GLU A 335 3.79 -19.93 -36.07
CA GLU A 335 3.88 -19.43 -37.45
C GLU A 335 4.43 -20.56 -38.37
N PRO A 336 3.67 -20.98 -39.41
CA PRO A 336 4.03 -22.10 -40.29
C PRO A 336 5.20 -21.81 -41.26
#